data_AF-A0A366MPC9-F1
#
_entry.id   AF-A0A366MPC9-F1
#
_cell.length_a   1.000
_cell.length_b   1.000
_cell.length_c   1.000
_cell.angle_alpha   90.00
_cell.angle_beta   90.00
_cell.angle_gamma   90.00
#
_symmetry.space_group_name_H-M   'P 1'
#
loop_
_entity.id
_entity.type
_entity.pdbx_description
1 polymer ?
#
loop_
_entity_poly.entity_id
_entity_poly.type
_entity_poly.pdbx_seq_one_letter_code
_entity_poly.pdbx_strand_id
1 'polypeptide(L)'
;MGIKDILQNKSKELVNIASENVTKAFDYPKIKSNQLKDMVNLKIREKAIIATKARLVENGKTINDFSDDDLEIIIADEERKIVDDLKTKSLVVALAALGINFFV
;
A
#
# COMPACT_ATOMS: atom_id res chain seq x y z
N MET A 1 47.36 2.91 -19.36
CA MET A 1 46.65 3.03 -18.06
C MET A 1 47.51 2.36 -17.01
N GLY A 2 47.83 3.04 -15.90
CA GLY A 2 48.72 2.49 -14.88
C GLY A 2 48.00 1.48 -13.98
N ILE A 3 48.74 0.52 -13.41
CA ILE A 3 48.20 -0.48 -12.46
C ILE A 3 47.52 0.22 -11.26
N LYS A 4 48.08 1.37 -10.82
CA LYS A 4 47.52 2.19 -9.74
C LYS A 4 46.11 2.70 -10.07
N ASP A 5 45.86 3.10 -11.32
CA ASP A 5 44.58 3.63 -11.76
C ASP A 5 43.50 2.54 -11.76
N ILE A 6 43.88 1.32 -12.16
CA ILE A 6 43.00 0.15 -12.15
C ILE A 6 42.59 -0.20 -10.72
N LEU A 7 43.55 -0.18 -9.79
CA LEU A 7 43.29 -0.46 -8.38
C LEU A 7 42.38 0.59 -7.72
N GLN A 8 42.59 1.88 -8.02
CA GLN A 8 41.73 2.95 -7.52
C GLN A 8 40.29 2.87 -8.07
N ASN A 9 40.12 2.46 -9.33
CA ASN A 9 38.79 2.30 -9.90
C ASN A 9 38.05 1.10 -9.30
N LYS A 10 38.73 -0.03 -9.14
CA LYS A 10 38.15 -1.22 -8.49
C LYS A 10 37.77 -0.95 -7.03
N SER A 11 38.58 -0.20 -6.27
CA SER A 11 38.22 0.13 -4.89
C SER A 11 37.00 1.05 -4.79
N LYS A 12 36.88 2.06 -5.67
CA LYS A 12 35.69 2.93 -5.75
C LYS A 12 34.43 2.15 -6.09
N GLU A 13 34.52 1.21 -7.02
CA GLU A 13 33.41 0.33 -7.40
C GLU A 13 32.96 -0.54 -6.21
N LEU A 14 33.90 -1.15 -5.48
CA LEU A 14 33.61 -1.95 -4.30
C LEU A 14 32.97 -1.13 -3.16
N VAL A 15 33.47 0.10 -2.94
CA VAL A 15 32.90 1.02 -1.95
C VAL A 15 31.47 1.38 -2.32
N ASN A 16 31.20 1.70 -3.59
CA ASN A 16 29.85 2.03 -4.04
C ASN A 16 28.88 0.85 -3.90
N ILE A 17 29.31 -0.37 -4.27
CA ILE A 17 28.49 -1.58 -4.12
C ILE A 17 28.21 -1.87 -2.63
N ALA A 18 29.20 -1.71 -1.76
CA ALA A 18 29.03 -1.89 -0.32
C ALA A 18 28.06 -0.85 0.26
N SER A 19 28.23 0.43 -0.09
CA SER A 19 27.34 1.51 0.33
C SER A 19 25.90 1.29 -0.16
N GLU A 20 25.70 0.93 -1.43
CA GLU A 20 24.38 0.69 -2.01
C GLU A 20 23.65 -0.48 -1.33
N ASN A 21 24.34 -1.59 -1.07
CA ASN A 21 23.74 -2.75 -0.40
C ASN A 21 23.47 -2.49 1.09
N VAL A 22 24.31 -1.73 1.78
CA VAL A 22 24.07 -1.31 3.17
C VAL A 22 22.86 -0.38 3.24
N THR A 23 22.74 0.58 2.33
CA THR A 23 21.55 1.44 2.24
C THR A 23 20.29 0.61 2.00
N LYS A 24 20.30 -0.32 1.04
CA LYS A 24 19.16 -1.22 0.78
C LYS A 24 18.80 -2.09 1.98
N ALA A 25 19.78 -2.62 2.72
CA ALA A 25 19.55 -3.44 3.91
C ALA A 25 18.97 -2.62 5.07
N PHE A 26 19.48 -1.40 5.27
CA PHE A 26 18.98 -0.49 6.31
C PHE A 26 17.58 0.04 5.98
N ASP A 27 17.30 0.30 4.70
CA ASP A 27 15.99 0.73 4.20
C ASP A 27 15.03 -0.44 3.93
N TYR A 28 15.46 -1.70 4.07
CA TYR A 28 14.66 -2.88 3.71
C TYR A 28 13.28 -2.91 4.40
N PRO A 29 13.17 -2.66 5.72
CA PRO A 29 11.86 -2.64 6.38
C PRO A 29 10.93 -1.57 5.80
N LYS A 30 11.49 -0.39 5.46
CA LYS A 30 10.75 0.74 4.90
C LYS A 30 10.31 0.49 3.45
N ILE A 31 11.17 -0.11 2.64
CA ILE A 31 10.84 -0.48 1.25
C ILE A 31 9.72 -1.51 1.25
N LYS A 32 9.86 -2.58 2.06
CA LYS A 32 8.81 -3.61 2.22
C LYS A 32 7.50 -3.03 2.75
N SER A 33 7.55 -2.13 3.73
CA SER A 33 6.33 -1.50 4.26
C SER A 33 5.62 -0.63 3.22
N ASN A 34 6.37 0.08 2.38
CA ASN A 34 5.78 0.86 1.29
C ASN A 34 5.16 -0.04 0.23
N GLN A 35 5.86 -1.09 -0.21
CA GLN A 35 5.31 -2.09 -1.13
C GLN A 35 4.00 -2.70 -0.60
N LEU A 36 3.98 -3.06 0.69
CA LEU A 36 2.77 -3.59 1.33
C LEU A 36 1.65 -2.55 1.36
N LYS A 37 1.96 -1.30 1.74
CA LYS A 37 1.00 -0.20 1.74
C LYS A 37 0.39 0.00 0.35
N ASP A 38 1.19 -0.04 -0.70
CA ASP A 38 0.72 0.12 -2.08
C ASP A 38 -0.19 -1.05 -2.50
N MET A 39 0.19 -2.28 -2.15
CA MET A 39 -0.66 -3.46 -2.40
C MET A 39 -2.00 -3.37 -1.67
N VAL A 40 -2.00 -2.92 -0.41
CA VAL A 40 -3.22 -2.75 0.39
C VAL A 40 -4.10 -1.65 -0.21
N ASN A 41 -3.52 -0.50 -0.58
CA ASN A 41 -4.24 0.60 -1.20
C ASN A 41 -4.88 0.18 -2.53
N LEU A 42 -4.16 -0.57 -3.37
CA LEU A 42 -4.69 -1.10 -4.62
C LEU A 42 -5.89 -2.03 -4.37
N LYS A 43 -5.81 -2.87 -3.33
CA LYS A 43 -6.92 -3.77 -2.96
C LYS A 43 -8.13 -3.03 -2.37
N ILE A 44 -7.89 -1.96 -1.63
CA ILE A 44 -8.95 -1.07 -1.14
C ILE A 44 -9.67 -0.43 -2.33
N ARG A 45 -8.93 0.10 -3.31
CA ARG A 45 -9.51 0.72 -4.52
C ARG A 45 -10.32 -0.27 -5.35
N GLU A 46 -9.79 -1.46 -5.61
CA GLU A 46 -10.54 -2.52 -6.31
C GLU A 46 -11.86 -2.86 -5.60
N LYS A 47 -11.81 -3.01 -4.26
CA LYS A 47 -12.99 -3.31 -3.46
C LYS A 47 -13.99 -2.15 -3.47
N ALA A 48 -13.50 -0.91 -3.44
CA ALA A 48 -14.33 0.29 -3.52
C ALA A 48 -15.04 0.38 -4.88
N ILE A 49 -14.36 0.10 -6.00
CA ILE A 49 -14.97 0.07 -7.33
C ILE A 49 -16.11 -0.97 -7.39
N ILE A 50 -15.89 -2.16 -6.83
CA ILE A 50 -16.93 -3.21 -6.76
C ILE A 50 -18.12 -2.75 -5.90
N ALA A 51 -17.85 -2.16 -4.74
CA ALA A 51 -18.87 -1.63 -3.84
C ALA A 51 -19.68 -0.51 -4.50
N THR A 52 -19.01 0.43 -5.17
CA THR A 52 -19.65 1.49 -5.96
C THR A 52 -20.54 0.88 -7.04
N LYS A 53 -20.05 -0.10 -7.81
CA LYS A 53 -20.86 -0.76 -8.83
C LYS A 53 -22.11 -1.42 -8.23
N ALA A 54 -21.98 -2.11 -7.10
CA ALA A 54 -23.12 -2.71 -6.39
C ALA A 54 -24.12 -1.64 -5.96
N ARG A 55 -23.65 -0.58 -5.29
CA ARG A 55 -24.46 0.57 -4.86
C ARG A 55 -25.19 1.25 -6.01
N LEU A 56 -24.54 1.41 -7.17
CA LEU A 56 -25.19 1.99 -8.35
C LEU A 56 -26.33 1.11 -8.84
N VAL A 57 -26.09 -0.19 -8.99
CA VAL A 57 -27.09 -1.17 -9.42
C VAL A 57 -28.27 -1.24 -8.46
N GLU A 58 -28.02 -1.22 -7.15
CA GLU A 58 -29.07 -1.18 -6.11
C GLU A 58 -29.98 0.04 -6.23
N ASN A 59 -29.46 1.16 -6.73
CA ASN A 59 -30.20 2.39 -6.95
C ASN A 59 -30.75 2.52 -8.39
N GLY A 60 -30.67 1.45 -9.20
CA GLY A 60 -31.12 1.47 -10.59
C GLY A 60 -30.29 2.38 -11.50
N LYS A 61 -29.03 2.66 -11.12
CA LYS A 61 -28.10 3.50 -11.87
C LYS A 61 -26.94 2.69 -12.43
N THR A 62 -26.24 3.28 -13.38
CA THR A 62 -25.07 2.75 -14.07
C THR A 62 -23.91 3.74 -13.99
N ILE A 63 -22.70 3.28 -14.33
CA ILE A 63 -21.52 4.15 -14.37
C ILE A 63 -21.66 5.28 -15.40
N ASN A 64 -22.49 5.10 -16.44
CA ASN A 64 -22.67 6.10 -17.49
C ASN A 64 -23.59 7.26 -17.06
N ASP A 65 -24.25 7.14 -15.90
CA ASP A 65 -25.15 8.17 -15.37
C ASP A 65 -24.40 9.27 -14.59
N PHE A 66 -23.07 9.18 -14.52
CA PHE A 66 -22.21 10.06 -13.73
C PHE A 66 -21.00 10.51 -14.56
N SER A 67 -20.47 11.68 -14.25
CA SER A 67 -19.17 12.10 -14.77
C SER A 67 -18.03 11.34 -14.10
N ASP A 68 -16.84 11.35 -14.71
CA ASP A 68 -15.64 10.73 -14.13
C ASP A 68 -15.31 11.32 -12.75
N ASP A 69 -15.47 12.63 -12.59
CA ASP A 69 -15.23 13.33 -11.32
C ASP A 69 -16.24 12.89 -10.25
N ASP A 70 -17.52 12.74 -10.61
CA ASP A 70 -18.55 12.25 -9.68
C ASP A 70 -18.30 10.80 -9.26
N LEU A 71 -17.90 9.95 -10.21
CA LEU A 71 -17.56 8.56 -9.93
C LEU A 71 -16.37 8.46 -8.98
N GLU A 72 -15.34 9.28 -9.16
CA GLU A 72 -14.18 9.31 -8.28
C GLU A 72 -14.58 9.73 -6.86
N ILE A 73 -15.48 10.70 -6.70
CA ILE A 73 -16.01 11.10 -5.38
C ILE A 73 -16.75 9.93 -4.72
N ILE A 74 -17.59 9.20 -5.47
CA ILE A 74 -18.34 8.05 -4.94
C ILE A 74 -17.38 6.92 -4.56
N ILE A 75 -16.41 6.59 -5.41
CA ILE A 75 -15.39 5.58 -5.13
C ILE A 75 -14.58 5.97 -3.89
N ALA A 76 -14.15 7.23 -3.77
CA ALA A 76 -13.40 7.72 -2.61
C ALA A 76 -14.22 7.67 -1.30
N ASP A 77 -15.55 7.78 -1.36
CA ASP A 77 -16.43 7.54 -0.21
C ASP A 77 -16.43 6.06 0.19
N GLU A 78 -16.54 5.14 -0.77
CA GLU A 78 -16.47 3.70 -0.50
C GLU A 78 -15.07 3.26 -0.02
N GLU A 79 -13.99 3.83 -0.57
CA GLU A 79 -12.62 3.61 -0.08
C GLU A 79 -12.49 3.99 1.40
N ARG A 80 -13.03 5.16 1.80
CA ARG A 80 -13.03 5.61 3.21
C ARG A 80 -13.76 4.63 4.12
N LYS A 81 -14.95 4.17 3.74
CA LYS A 81 -15.70 3.16 4.51
C LYS A 81 -14.91 1.86 4.67
N ILE A 82 -14.28 1.39 3.60
CA ILE A 82 -13.44 0.17 3.65
C ILE A 82 -12.25 0.36 4.58
N VAL A 83 -11.58 1.51 4.52
CA VAL A 83 -10.45 1.83 5.40
C VAL A 83 -10.89 1.85 6.86
N ASP A 84 -12.02 2.46 7.18
CA ASP A 84 -12.51 2.55 8.55
C ASP A 84 -12.99 1.18 9.08
N ASP A 85 -13.60 0.37 8.22
CA ASP A 85 -13.94 -1.02 8.51
C ASP A 85 -12.69 -1.87 8.81
N LEU A 86 -11.64 -1.73 7.98
CA LEU A 86 -10.37 -2.41 8.18
C LEU A 86 -9.70 -1.99 9.48
N LYS A 87 -9.66 -0.70 9.82
CA LYS A 87 -9.10 -0.21 11.10
C LYS A 87 -9.84 -0.83 12.28
N THR A 88 -11.17 -0.82 12.24
CA THR A 88 -12.00 -1.32 13.33
C THR A 88 -11.84 -2.83 13.50
N LYS A 89 -11.98 -3.59 12.40
CA LYS A 89 -11.87 -5.06 12.43
C LYS A 89 -10.46 -5.54 12.74
N SER A 90 -9.43 -4.90 12.19
CA SER A 90 -8.04 -5.28 12.48
C SER A 90 -7.68 -5.04 13.94
N LEU A 91 -8.16 -3.94 14.54
CA LEU A 91 -7.99 -3.69 15.97
C LEU A 91 -8.67 -4.79 16.79
N VAL A 92 -9.92 -5.15 16.47
CA VAL A 92 -10.63 -6.24 17.16
C VAL A 92 -9.88 -7.57 17.04
N VAL A 93 -9.38 -7.91 15.85
CA VAL A 93 -8.57 -9.12 15.61
C VAL A 93 -7.27 -9.09 16.43
N ALA A 94 -6.58 -7.95 16.48
CA ALA A 94 -5.36 -7.79 17.27
C ALA A 94 -5.63 -7.93 18.78
N LEU A 95 -6.69 -7.30 19.30
CA LEU A 95 -7.11 -7.42 20.70
C LEU A 95 -7.47 -8.86 21.06
N ALA A 96 -8.19 -9.57 20.20
CA ALA A 96 -8.52 -10.97 20.37
C ALA A 96 -7.26 -11.87 20.41
N ALA A 97 -6.28 -11.60 19.53
CA ALA A 97 -4.99 -12.30 19.53
C ALA A 97 -4.19 -12.06 20.83
N LEU A 98 -4.38 -10.91 21.48
CA LEU A 98 -3.80 -10.58 22.79
C LEU A 98 -4.61 -11.14 23.97
N GLY A 99 -5.72 -11.85 23.73
CA GLY A 99 -6.59 -12.39 24.77
C GLY A 99 -7.48 -11.35 25.46
N ILE A 100 -7.59 -10.14 24.90
CA ILE A 100 -8.45 -9.08 25.42
C ILE A 100 -9.85 -9.31 24.84
N ASN A 101 -10.79 -9.71 25.70
CA ASN A 101 -12.17 -9.91 25.28
C ASN A 101 -12.89 -8.55 25.29
N PHE A 102 -13.21 -8.01 24.11
CA PHE A 102 -13.90 -6.71 23.95
C PHE A 102 -15.41 -6.82 24.20
N PHE A 103 -15.96 -8.03 24.10
CA PHE A 103 -17.37 -8.33 24.41
C PHE A 103 -17.47 -8.86 25.84
N VAL A 104 -17.68 -7.96 26.79
CA VAL A 104 -18.23 -8.24 28.13
C VAL A 104 -19.64 -7.67 28.17
#